data_AF-A0A3N2H4R9-F1
#
_entry.id   AF-A0A3N2H4R9-F1
#
_cell.length_a   1.000
_cell.length_b   1.000
_cell.length_c   1.000
_cell.angle_alpha   90.00
_cell.angle_beta   90.00
_cell.angle_gamma   90.00
#
_symmetry.space_group_name_H-M   'P 1'
#
loop_
_entity.id
_entity.type
_entity.pdbx_description
1 polymer ?
#
loop_
_entity_poly.entity_id
_entity_poly.type
_entity_poly.pdbx_seq_one_letter_code
_entity_poly.pdbx_strand_id
1 'polypeptide(L)'
;MEAATGVCTGARQLREQLVRSRKALTDAARLHGAVVASCGTPVLSGPSTSDNQDGRFGDIDRIYRGMVADYEACGCHVHVGVPDPETAVAVMNHLRPWLPTLLALSVNSPFDHGRDTGYGSWRMVQQSRFPGAGIPPYFPDLAAYRAEVRRLVDCGALVDESMSFWLVRPSTAFPTLEFRVADAASTVDEAVLQAVLSRALVRRALAADTAPPEMSEQVGAAALWAAARDGIDGEGVHPLQTRRVPAWELVEELAEFVAPALDETGDRDLVAIVLERLRHEGSGARRQRKAVAAGLPALLATLTHQG
;
A
#
# COMPACT_ATOMS: atom_id res chain seq x y z
N MET A 1 -1.68 7.19 -14.86
CA MET A 1 -3.10 6.77 -14.99
C MET A 1 -3.57 6.32 -13.63
N GLU A 2 -4.81 6.62 -13.25
CA GLU A 2 -5.43 6.16 -12.01
C GLU A 2 -6.82 5.61 -12.32
N ALA A 3 -7.21 4.53 -11.65
CA ALA A 3 -8.58 4.05 -11.64
C ALA A 3 -9.10 4.02 -10.21
N ALA A 4 -10.21 4.72 -9.98
CA ALA A 4 -10.92 4.73 -8.71
C ALA A 4 -12.28 4.03 -8.87
N THR A 5 -12.68 3.25 -7.88
CA THR A 5 -14.05 2.76 -7.78
C THR A 5 -14.95 3.83 -7.18
N GLY A 6 -16.26 3.70 -7.34
CA GLY A 6 -17.20 4.35 -6.43
C GLY A 6 -17.16 3.73 -5.03
N VAL A 7 -17.99 4.26 -4.12
CA VAL A 7 -18.16 3.68 -2.79
C VAL A 7 -18.79 2.29 -2.91
N CYS A 8 -18.13 1.28 -2.35
CA CYS A 8 -18.58 -0.11 -2.36
C CYS A 8 -18.94 -0.58 -0.95
N THR A 9 -20.02 -1.33 -0.81
CA THR A 9 -20.46 -1.89 0.49
C THR A 9 -20.05 -3.36 0.68
N GLY A 10 -19.52 -4.02 -0.35
CA GLY A 10 -19.07 -5.41 -0.28
C GLY A 10 -18.01 -5.77 -1.31
N ALA A 11 -17.27 -6.86 -1.06
CA ALA A 11 -16.15 -7.32 -1.88
C ALA A 11 -16.56 -7.64 -3.33
N ARG A 12 -17.74 -8.24 -3.53
CA ARG A 12 -18.26 -8.53 -4.89
C ARG A 12 -18.41 -7.27 -5.73
N GLN A 13 -19.05 -6.24 -5.18
CA GLN A 13 -19.26 -4.97 -5.88
C GLN A 13 -17.92 -4.28 -6.19
N LEU A 14 -16.99 -4.29 -5.23
CA LEU A 14 -15.64 -3.77 -5.40
C LEU A 14 -14.93 -4.49 -6.55
N ARG A 15 -14.93 -5.82 -6.54
CA ARG A 15 -14.33 -6.66 -7.58
C ARG A 15 -14.90 -6.36 -8.96
N GLU A 16 -16.22 -6.27 -9.09
CA GLU A 16 -16.89 -5.95 -10.35
C GLU A 16 -16.46 -4.58 -10.90
N GLN A 17 -16.35 -3.56 -10.03
CA GLN A 17 -15.89 -2.24 -10.44
C GLN A 17 -14.43 -2.26 -10.86
N LEU A 18 -13.55 -2.93 -10.12
CA LEU A 18 -12.13 -3.06 -10.47
C LEU A 18 -11.94 -3.79 -11.80
N VAL A 19 -12.66 -4.88 -12.06
CA VAL A 19 -12.64 -5.60 -13.35
C VAL A 19 -13.07 -4.67 -14.48
N ARG A 20 -14.18 -3.94 -14.30
CA ARG A 20 -14.65 -2.98 -15.33
C ARG A 20 -13.63 -1.89 -15.60
N SER A 21 -13.05 -1.28 -14.57
CA SER A 21 -12.04 -0.24 -14.73
C SER A 21 -10.77 -0.77 -15.40
N ARG A 22 -10.27 -1.95 -14.99
CA ARG A 22 -9.11 -2.58 -15.62
C ARG A 22 -9.35 -2.89 -17.10
N LYS A 23 -10.53 -3.39 -17.44
CA LYS A 23 -10.94 -3.62 -18.83
C LYS A 23 -10.98 -2.31 -19.62
N ALA A 24 -11.63 -1.27 -19.10
CA ALA A 24 -11.73 0.02 -19.76
C ALA A 24 -10.34 0.66 -20.03
N LEU A 25 -9.44 0.62 -19.04
CA LEU A 25 -8.07 1.10 -19.21
C LEU A 25 -7.28 0.28 -20.23
N THR A 26 -7.43 -1.04 -20.22
CA THR A 26 -6.75 -1.93 -21.17
C THR A 26 -7.24 -1.70 -22.60
N ASP A 27 -8.56 -1.57 -22.78
CA ASP A 27 -9.15 -1.31 -24.08
C ASP A 27 -8.73 0.08 -24.61
N ALA A 28 -8.71 1.10 -23.74
CA ALA A 28 -8.22 2.44 -24.09
C ALA A 28 -6.73 2.43 -24.47
N ALA A 29 -5.87 1.76 -23.70
CA ALA A 29 -4.43 1.67 -23.99
C ALA A 29 -4.17 1.02 -25.35
N ARG A 30 -4.92 -0.04 -25.70
CA ARG A 30 -4.81 -0.74 -26.99
C ARG A 30 -5.12 0.16 -28.18
N LEU A 31 -6.10 1.08 -28.06
CA LEU A 31 -6.40 2.05 -29.11
C LEU A 31 -5.21 2.97 -29.44
N HIS A 32 -4.28 3.12 -28.50
CA HIS A 32 -3.06 3.92 -28.65
C HIS A 32 -1.79 3.07 -28.86
N GLY A 33 -1.93 1.77 -29.17
CA GLY A 33 -0.78 0.88 -29.35
C GLY A 33 0.01 0.59 -28.07
N ALA A 34 -0.61 0.79 -26.91
CA ALA A 34 -0.01 0.62 -25.58
C ALA A 34 -0.67 -0.52 -24.79
N VAL A 35 -0.02 -0.90 -23.69
CA VAL A 35 -0.53 -1.85 -22.70
C VAL A 35 -0.39 -1.26 -21.30
N VAL A 36 -1.25 -1.69 -20.38
CA VAL A 36 -1.21 -1.27 -18.98
C VAL A 36 -0.44 -2.32 -18.17
N ALA A 37 0.59 -1.90 -17.44
CA ALA A 37 1.31 -2.72 -16.50
C ALA A 37 0.96 -2.32 -15.06
N SER A 38 0.66 -3.29 -14.20
CA SER A 38 0.39 -3.03 -12.76
C SER A 38 1.54 -3.51 -11.91
N CYS A 39 2.40 -2.57 -11.48
CA CYS A 39 3.56 -2.80 -10.63
C CYS A 39 3.88 -1.55 -9.81
N GLY A 40 4.58 -1.70 -8.69
CA GLY A 40 4.85 -0.58 -7.78
C GLY A 40 5.84 0.46 -8.34
N THR A 41 6.79 0.02 -9.15
CA THR A 41 7.76 0.85 -9.88
C THR A 41 7.94 0.28 -11.29
N PRO A 42 8.24 1.12 -12.29
CA PRO A 42 8.59 0.64 -13.63
C PRO A 42 9.81 -0.30 -13.60
N VAL A 43 9.72 -1.39 -14.38
CA VAL A 43 10.84 -2.33 -14.53
C VAL A 43 12.02 -1.68 -15.25
N LEU A 44 11.74 -0.83 -16.23
CA LEU A 44 12.72 -0.16 -17.09
C LEU A 44 12.56 1.35 -16.95
N SER A 45 13.63 2.10 -17.22
CA SER A 45 13.56 3.56 -17.27
C SER A 45 12.61 4.04 -18.37
N GLY A 46 11.74 4.98 -18.03
CA GLY A 46 11.01 5.80 -18.99
C GLY A 46 11.82 7.00 -19.46
N PRO A 47 11.32 7.76 -20.46
CA PRO A 47 11.81 9.11 -20.73
C PRO A 47 11.59 10.01 -19.51
N SER A 48 12.51 10.95 -19.26
CA SER A 48 12.31 11.93 -18.18
C SER A 48 11.01 12.71 -18.42
N THR A 49 10.20 12.84 -17.39
CA THR A 49 8.95 13.62 -17.39
C THR A 49 9.11 14.99 -16.72
N SER A 50 10.34 15.36 -16.34
CA SER A 50 10.64 16.62 -15.64
C SER A 50 10.56 17.84 -16.57
N ASP A 51 9.38 18.16 -17.06
CA ASP A 51 9.10 19.50 -17.56
C ASP A 51 8.93 20.43 -16.35
N ASN A 52 9.36 21.70 -16.46
CA ASN A 52 9.16 22.72 -15.42
C ASN A 52 7.66 22.85 -15.11
N GLN A 53 7.19 22.15 -14.09
CA GLN A 53 5.80 22.22 -13.68
C GLN A 53 5.56 23.49 -12.87
N ASP A 54 4.44 24.16 -13.12
CA ASP A 54 3.99 25.30 -12.33
C ASP A 54 3.03 24.87 -11.21
N GLY A 55 2.76 25.78 -10.27
CA GLY A 55 1.84 25.55 -9.16
C GLY A 55 2.32 24.46 -8.20
N ARG A 56 1.36 23.66 -7.69
CA ARG A 56 1.64 22.68 -6.64
C ARG A 56 2.72 21.67 -7.02
N PHE A 57 2.76 21.20 -8.27
CA PHE A 57 3.78 20.25 -8.72
C PHE A 57 5.16 20.89 -8.80
N GLY A 58 5.25 22.17 -9.21
CA GLY A 58 6.50 22.93 -9.13
C GLY A 58 6.99 23.16 -7.70
N ASP A 59 6.09 23.29 -6.72
CA ASP A 59 6.46 23.35 -5.30
C ASP A 59 6.99 22.00 -4.79
N ILE A 60 6.39 20.88 -5.20
CA ILE A 60 6.89 19.53 -4.93
C ILE A 60 8.32 19.37 -5.48
N ASP A 61 8.55 19.76 -6.74
CA ASP A 61 9.87 19.69 -7.38
C ASP A 61 10.91 20.55 -6.64
N ARG A 62 10.52 21.74 -6.18
CA ARG A 62 11.40 22.65 -5.45
C ARG A 62 11.80 22.12 -4.07
N ILE A 63 10.85 21.51 -3.35
CA ILE A 63 11.08 20.96 -2.01
C ILE A 63 11.94 19.69 -2.10
N TYR A 64 11.55 18.72 -2.94
CA TYR A 64 12.15 17.37 -2.93
C TYR A 64 13.28 17.18 -3.95
N ARG A 65 13.40 18.06 -4.95
CA ARG A 65 14.53 18.14 -5.88
C ARG A 65 14.82 16.79 -6.55
N GLY A 66 16.07 16.32 -6.50
CA GLY A 66 16.50 15.07 -7.11
C GLY A 66 15.75 13.83 -6.60
N MET A 67 15.08 13.90 -5.44
CA MET A 67 14.29 12.77 -4.93
C MET A 67 13.01 12.51 -5.74
N VAL A 68 12.48 13.51 -6.45
CA VAL A 68 11.28 13.35 -7.30
C VAL A 68 11.61 13.26 -8.80
N ALA A 69 12.87 13.49 -9.18
CA ALA A 69 13.29 13.51 -10.58
C ALA A 69 13.15 12.14 -11.28
N ASP A 70 13.32 11.05 -10.54
CA ASP A 70 13.16 9.66 -10.99
C ASP A 70 12.10 8.89 -10.18
N TYR A 71 11.24 9.61 -9.45
CA TYR A 71 10.22 8.98 -8.60
C TYR A 71 9.00 8.57 -9.41
N GLU A 72 9.00 7.32 -9.86
CA GLU A 72 7.89 6.69 -10.56
C GLU A 72 7.29 5.57 -9.68
N ALA A 73 6.26 5.91 -8.92
CA ALA A 73 5.62 4.99 -7.98
C ALA A 73 4.12 4.84 -8.24
N CYS A 74 3.63 3.60 -8.24
CA CYS A 74 2.22 3.26 -8.36
C CYS A 74 1.78 2.44 -7.14
N GLY A 75 0.72 2.89 -6.45
CA GLY A 75 0.18 2.23 -5.26
C GLY A 75 -1.23 1.68 -5.47
N CYS A 76 -1.64 0.76 -4.61
CA CYS A 76 -3.05 0.43 -4.40
C CYS A 76 -3.52 1.15 -3.13
N HIS A 77 -4.35 2.18 -3.28
CA HIS A 77 -4.90 2.90 -2.14
C HIS A 77 -6.30 2.38 -1.78
N VAL A 78 -6.54 2.19 -0.49
CA VAL A 78 -7.84 1.74 0.03
C VAL A 78 -8.43 2.83 0.90
N HIS A 79 -9.65 3.26 0.61
CA HIS A 79 -10.43 4.14 1.48
C HIS A 79 -11.46 3.32 2.25
N VAL A 80 -11.46 3.45 3.58
CA VAL A 80 -12.48 2.84 4.45
C VAL A 80 -13.25 3.95 5.14
N GLY A 81 -14.57 3.97 4.99
CA GLY A 81 -15.45 4.95 5.65
C GLY A 81 -15.36 4.85 7.16
N VAL A 82 -15.27 6.01 7.82
CA VAL A 82 -15.27 6.14 9.28
C VAL A 82 -16.23 7.27 9.70
N PRO A 83 -16.79 7.26 10.92
CA PRO A 83 -17.83 8.22 11.32
C PRO A 83 -17.37 9.68 11.28
N ASP A 84 -16.15 9.94 11.77
CA ASP A 84 -15.61 11.29 11.92
C ASP A 84 -14.06 11.27 11.99
N PRO A 85 -13.39 12.43 11.84
CA PRO A 85 -11.93 12.51 11.86
C PRO A 85 -11.28 12.13 13.20
N GLU A 86 -11.94 12.38 14.32
CA GLU A 86 -11.47 11.98 15.66
C GLU A 86 -11.39 10.44 15.76
N THR A 87 -12.44 9.76 15.33
CA THR A 87 -12.49 8.30 15.20
C THR A 87 -11.45 7.80 14.21
N ALA A 88 -11.22 8.52 13.10
CA ALA A 88 -10.19 8.17 12.13
C ALA A 88 -8.80 8.11 12.77
N VAL A 89 -8.43 9.10 13.59
CA VAL A 89 -7.14 9.13 14.31
C VAL A 89 -7.06 8.02 15.36
N ALA A 90 -8.13 7.80 16.13
CA ALA A 90 -8.18 6.72 17.11
C ALA A 90 -7.99 5.34 16.46
N VAL A 91 -8.75 5.05 15.40
CA VAL A 91 -8.61 3.82 14.61
C VAL A 91 -7.21 3.70 14.05
N MET A 92 -6.66 4.77 13.45
CA MET A 92 -5.32 4.79 12.87
C MET A 92 -4.25 4.29 13.85
N ASN A 93 -4.33 4.67 15.14
CA ASN A 93 -3.39 4.20 16.15
C ASN A 93 -3.40 2.67 16.33
N HIS A 94 -4.58 2.03 16.27
CA HIS A 94 -4.70 0.57 16.37
C HIS A 94 -4.13 -0.16 15.16
N LEU A 95 -4.05 0.51 14.00
CA LEU A 95 -3.64 -0.10 12.74
C LEU A 95 -2.13 -0.17 12.56
N ARG A 96 -1.37 0.65 13.30
CA ARG A 96 0.09 0.80 13.15
C ARG A 96 0.83 -0.54 13.08
N PRO A 97 0.58 -1.53 13.95
CA PRO A 97 1.30 -2.82 13.92
C PRO A 97 0.98 -3.68 12.69
N TRP A 98 -0.12 -3.44 11.98
CA TRP A 98 -0.58 -4.29 10.87
C TRP A 98 -0.10 -3.82 9.50
N LEU A 99 0.40 -2.57 9.40
CA LEU A 99 0.84 -1.98 8.13
C LEU A 99 1.99 -2.77 7.47
N PRO A 100 3.02 -3.26 8.20
CA PRO A 100 4.05 -4.11 7.60
C PRO A 100 3.48 -5.38 6.95
N THR A 101 2.52 -6.04 7.59
CA THR A 101 1.89 -7.26 7.04
C THR A 101 1.09 -6.95 5.77
N LEU A 102 0.34 -5.84 5.75
CA LEU A 102 -0.35 -5.39 4.54
C LEU A 102 0.63 -5.10 3.39
N LEU A 103 1.77 -4.47 3.69
CA LEU A 103 2.83 -4.27 2.70
C LEU A 103 3.35 -5.61 2.18
N ALA A 104 3.72 -6.54 3.08
CA ALA A 104 4.30 -7.82 2.73
C ALA A 104 3.43 -8.61 1.74
N LEU A 105 2.10 -8.59 1.93
CA LEU A 105 1.11 -9.22 1.05
C LEU A 105 1.02 -8.58 -0.34
N SER A 106 1.45 -7.32 -0.49
CA SER A 106 1.24 -6.52 -1.70
C SER A 106 2.50 -6.31 -2.55
N VAL A 107 3.67 -6.75 -2.09
CA VAL A 107 4.94 -6.41 -2.76
C VAL A 107 4.96 -6.81 -4.24
N ASN A 108 5.19 -5.84 -5.13
CA ASN A 108 5.05 -6.01 -6.58
C ASN A 108 5.96 -5.03 -7.36
N SER A 109 7.12 -4.68 -6.80
CA SER A 109 8.11 -3.80 -7.44
C SER A 109 9.57 -4.20 -7.18
N PRO A 110 10.01 -5.40 -7.62
CA PRO A 110 11.38 -5.85 -7.37
C PRO A 110 12.44 -5.24 -8.28
N PHE A 111 12.04 -4.64 -9.42
CA PHE A 111 12.97 -4.12 -10.42
C PHE A 111 13.02 -2.60 -10.43
N ASP A 112 14.20 -2.07 -10.76
CA ASP A 112 14.45 -0.64 -10.98
C ASP A 112 15.53 -0.46 -12.03
N HIS A 113 15.27 0.36 -13.04
CA HIS A 113 16.19 0.60 -14.17
C HIS A 113 16.78 -0.70 -14.78
N GLY A 114 15.93 -1.73 -14.94
CA GLY A 114 16.29 -3.02 -15.53
C GLY A 114 17.06 -3.97 -14.61
N ARG A 115 17.23 -3.64 -13.33
CA ARG A 115 17.98 -4.46 -12.36
C ARG A 115 17.07 -4.94 -11.23
N ASP A 116 17.26 -6.18 -10.79
CA ASP A 116 16.66 -6.65 -9.54
C ASP A 116 17.30 -5.89 -8.38
N THR A 117 16.47 -5.24 -7.58
CA THR A 117 16.88 -4.41 -6.44
C THR A 117 17.23 -5.25 -5.20
N GLY A 118 16.81 -6.51 -5.18
CA GLY A 118 16.83 -7.36 -3.99
C GLY A 118 15.69 -7.09 -3.01
N TYR A 119 14.77 -6.16 -3.30
CA TYR A 119 13.57 -5.88 -2.50
C TYR A 119 12.31 -6.44 -3.18
N GLY A 120 11.25 -6.71 -2.43
CA GLY A 120 9.93 -7.00 -2.98
C GLY A 120 9.18 -5.73 -3.40
N SER A 121 9.34 -4.67 -2.60
CA SER A 121 8.76 -3.34 -2.86
C SER A 121 9.86 -2.28 -2.90
N TRP A 122 10.39 -2.02 -4.10
CA TRP A 122 11.26 -0.87 -4.32
C TRP A 122 10.50 0.45 -4.19
N ARG A 123 9.20 0.44 -4.49
CA ARG A 123 8.30 1.58 -4.21
C ARG A 123 8.39 2.03 -2.77
N MET A 124 8.32 1.10 -1.80
CA MET A 124 8.41 1.46 -0.39
C MET A 124 9.80 1.99 0.00
N VAL A 125 10.87 1.47 -0.62
CA VAL A 125 12.24 1.97 -0.43
C VAL A 125 12.41 3.39 -0.99
N GLN A 126 11.80 3.69 -2.14
CA GLN A 126 11.80 5.06 -2.67
C GLN A 126 10.96 5.99 -1.78
N GLN A 127 9.79 5.53 -1.33
CA GLN A 127 8.88 6.32 -0.50
C GLN A 127 9.48 6.63 0.89
N SER A 128 10.26 5.72 1.48
CA SER A 128 10.87 5.94 2.80
C SER A 128 11.93 7.05 2.83
N ARG A 129 12.38 7.53 1.67
CA ARG A 129 13.30 8.67 1.55
C ARG A 129 12.62 10.00 1.88
N PHE A 130 11.30 10.08 1.73
CA PHE A 130 10.56 11.31 1.99
C PHE A 130 10.47 11.57 3.51
N PRO A 131 10.73 12.81 3.97
CA PRO A 131 10.60 13.16 5.38
C PRO A 131 9.19 12.86 5.92
N GLY A 132 9.13 12.19 7.06
CA GLY A 132 7.85 11.81 7.68
C GLY A 132 7.12 10.66 6.97
N ALA A 133 7.80 9.91 6.08
CA ALA A 133 7.25 8.71 5.49
C ALA A 133 7.24 7.51 6.45
N GLY A 134 6.26 6.62 6.26
CA GLY A 134 6.19 5.35 6.97
C GLY A 134 4.96 5.21 7.88
N ILE A 135 5.07 4.36 8.89
CA ILE A 135 3.99 4.13 9.85
C ILE A 135 3.73 5.45 10.60
N PRO A 136 2.48 5.94 10.67
CA PRO A 136 2.19 7.17 11.41
C PRO A 136 2.61 7.01 12.88
N PRO A 137 3.10 8.09 13.52
CA PRO A 137 3.35 8.06 14.96
C PRO A 137 2.01 7.93 15.72
N TYR A 138 2.11 7.64 17.01
CA TYR A 138 0.92 7.65 17.87
C TYR A 138 0.43 9.08 18.06
N PHE A 139 -0.89 9.29 17.97
CA PHE A 139 -1.51 10.57 18.29
C PHE A 139 -2.57 10.42 19.38
N PRO A 140 -2.50 11.17 20.48
CA PRO A 140 -3.52 11.08 21.55
C PRO A 140 -4.90 11.56 21.07
N ASP A 141 -4.96 12.49 20.13
CA ASP A 141 -6.20 13.04 19.58
C ASP A 141 -5.99 13.67 18.19
N LEU A 142 -7.08 14.15 17.59
CA LEU A 142 -7.07 14.84 16.29
C LEU A 142 -6.30 16.16 16.33
N ALA A 143 -6.27 16.87 17.46
CA ALA A 143 -5.57 18.13 17.57
C ALA A 143 -4.05 17.93 17.50
N ALA A 144 -3.53 16.89 18.17
CA ALA A 144 -2.14 16.46 18.09
C ALA A 144 -1.77 16.03 16.67
N TYR A 145 -2.63 15.24 16.01
CA TYR A 145 -2.44 14.87 14.60
C TYR A 145 -2.30 16.11 13.69
N ARG A 146 -3.25 17.06 13.79
CA ARG A 146 -3.23 18.29 12.99
C ARG A 146 -2.04 19.20 13.34
N ALA A 147 -1.64 19.24 14.60
CA ALA A 147 -0.46 20.00 15.03
C ALA A 147 0.83 19.40 14.44
N GLU A 148 0.93 18.08 14.33
CA GLU A 148 2.08 17.42 13.71
C GLU A 148 2.18 17.70 12.22
N VAL A 149 1.06 17.56 11.50
CA VAL A 149 1.00 17.87 10.06
C VAL A 149 1.41 19.32 9.80
N ARG A 150 0.86 20.27 10.57
CA ARG A 150 1.26 21.69 10.49
C ARG A 150 2.74 21.89 10.76
N ARG A 151 3.30 21.24 11.78
CA ARG A 151 4.74 21.34 12.08
C ARG A 151 5.61 20.86 10.93
N LEU A 152 5.20 19.79 10.24
CA LEU A 152 5.90 19.28 9.05
C LEU A 152 5.79 20.22 7.84
N VAL A 153 4.70 20.98 7.73
CA VAL A 153 4.59 22.07 6.74
C VAL A 153 5.50 23.24 7.14
N ASP A 154 5.42 23.70 8.39
CA ASP A 154 6.17 24.86 8.89
C ASP A 154 7.69 24.65 8.82
N CYS A 155 8.18 23.42 8.99
CA CYS A 155 9.60 23.09 8.85
C CYS A 155 10.04 22.82 7.39
N GLY A 156 9.11 22.92 6.42
CA GLY A 156 9.39 22.75 5.00
C GLY A 156 9.51 21.31 4.52
N ALA A 157 9.07 20.33 5.32
CA ALA A 157 9.07 18.92 4.94
C ALA A 157 7.86 18.53 4.06
N LEU A 158 6.76 19.25 4.18
CA LEU A 158 5.53 19.08 3.39
C LEU A 158 5.17 20.37 2.67
N VAL A 159 4.60 20.24 1.46
CA VAL A 159 4.11 21.39 0.68
C VAL A 159 2.92 22.07 1.37
N ASP A 160 1.99 21.28 1.91
CA ASP A 160 0.79 21.77 2.60
C ASP A 160 0.15 20.67 3.46
N GLU A 161 -0.87 21.03 4.24
CA GLU A 161 -1.54 20.15 5.20
C GLU A 161 -2.34 19.00 4.55
N SER A 162 -2.56 19.03 3.22
CA SER A 162 -3.20 17.91 2.51
C SER A 162 -2.21 16.79 2.16
N MET A 163 -0.91 17.08 2.28
CA MET A 163 0.16 16.15 2.01
C MET A 163 0.55 15.38 3.28
N SER A 164 0.82 14.10 3.11
CA SER A 164 1.58 13.33 4.09
C SER A 164 2.14 12.09 3.40
N PHE A 165 3.20 11.52 3.99
CA PHE A 165 3.81 10.27 3.53
C PHE A 165 3.51 9.10 4.48
N TRP A 166 2.55 9.28 5.38
CA TRP A 166 2.09 8.21 6.25
C TRP A 166 1.32 7.15 5.47
N LEU A 167 1.58 5.90 5.81
CA LEU A 167 1.03 4.72 5.13
C LEU A 167 -0.46 4.48 5.40
N VAL A 168 -1.00 5.15 6.42
CA VAL A 168 -2.42 5.27 6.68
C VAL A 168 -2.69 6.65 7.27
N ARG A 169 -3.78 7.30 6.86
CA ARG A 169 -4.13 8.67 7.32
C ARG A 169 -5.63 8.95 7.20
N PRO A 170 -6.19 9.86 8.01
CA PRO A 170 -7.45 10.52 7.68
C PRO A 170 -7.36 11.18 6.30
N SER A 171 -8.30 10.86 5.40
CA SER A 171 -8.34 11.49 4.08
C SER A 171 -8.77 12.95 4.19
N THR A 172 -8.15 13.80 3.38
CA THR A 172 -8.49 15.23 3.28
C THR A 172 -9.67 15.49 2.34
N ALA A 173 -10.02 14.53 1.49
CA ALA A 173 -11.07 14.65 0.47
C ALA A 173 -12.34 13.89 0.84
N PHE A 174 -12.24 12.83 1.64
CA PHE A 174 -13.35 11.92 1.94
C PHE A 174 -13.41 11.61 3.45
N PRO A 175 -14.60 11.33 4.02
CA PRO A 175 -14.75 10.91 5.42
C PRO A 175 -14.30 9.45 5.59
N THR A 176 -13.01 9.21 5.40
CA THR A 176 -12.41 7.89 5.29
C THR A 176 -11.04 7.87 5.92
N LEU A 177 -10.60 6.68 6.31
CA LEU A 177 -9.21 6.37 6.52
C LEU A 177 -8.61 5.83 5.21
N GLU A 178 -7.57 6.50 4.71
CA GLU A 178 -6.87 6.18 3.47
C GLU A 178 -5.62 5.36 3.79
N PHE A 179 -5.59 4.11 3.35
CA PHE A 179 -4.41 3.24 3.36
C PHE A 179 -3.63 3.44 2.06
N ARG A 180 -2.33 3.67 2.17
CA ARG A 180 -1.40 3.96 1.06
C ARG A 180 -0.18 3.04 1.06
N VAL A 181 -0.25 1.98 1.88
CA VAL A 181 0.84 1.05 2.13
C VAL A 181 1.18 0.20 0.92
N ALA A 182 0.17 -0.31 0.21
CA ALA A 182 0.36 -1.32 -0.81
C ALA A 182 0.97 -0.80 -2.12
N ASP A 183 1.82 -1.62 -2.74
CA ASP A 183 2.17 -1.44 -4.16
C ASP A 183 0.91 -1.58 -5.03
N ALA A 184 0.99 -1.11 -6.28
CA ALA A 184 -0.05 -1.42 -7.25
C ALA A 184 -0.24 -2.95 -7.35
N ALA A 185 -1.46 -3.40 -7.08
CA ALA A 185 -1.79 -4.82 -6.98
C ALA A 185 -1.62 -5.51 -8.34
N SER A 186 -1.05 -6.72 -8.32
CA SER A 186 -0.80 -7.50 -9.55
C SER A 186 -2.13 -7.95 -10.19
N THR A 187 -3.03 -8.48 -9.35
CA THR A 187 -4.37 -8.96 -9.75
C THR A 187 -5.50 -8.15 -9.13
N VAL A 188 -6.72 -8.26 -9.70
CA VAL A 188 -7.91 -7.66 -9.07
C VAL A 188 -8.19 -8.29 -7.70
N ASP A 189 -8.06 -9.61 -7.56
CA ASP A 189 -8.37 -10.28 -6.30
C ASP A 189 -7.37 -9.87 -5.18
N GLU A 190 -6.11 -9.59 -5.52
CA GLU A 190 -5.13 -9.05 -4.56
C GLU A 190 -5.47 -7.62 -4.13
N ALA A 191 -6.00 -6.78 -5.04
CA ALA A 191 -6.53 -5.46 -4.67
C ALA A 191 -7.75 -5.57 -3.75
N VAL A 192 -8.64 -6.53 -4.02
CA VAL A 192 -9.79 -6.83 -3.15
C VAL A 192 -9.33 -7.35 -1.79
N LEU A 193 -8.31 -8.20 -1.74
CA LEU A 193 -7.73 -8.68 -0.48
C LEU A 193 -7.24 -7.51 0.38
N GLN A 194 -6.47 -6.58 -0.20
CA GLN A 194 -6.03 -5.37 0.50
C GLN A 194 -7.21 -4.58 1.06
N ALA A 195 -8.25 -4.36 0.24
CA ALA A 195 -9.42 -3.61 0.67
C ALA A 195 -10.22 -4.29 1.79
N VAL A 196 -10.41 -5.61 1.70
CA VAL A 196 -11.16 -6.39 2.68
C VAL A 196 -10.40 -6.49 4.01
N LEU A 197 -9.08 -6.73 3.98
CA LEU A 197 -8.25 -6.75 5.19
C LEU A 197 -8.21 -5.38 5.86
N SER A 198 -8.01 -4.30 5.10
CA SER A 198 -8.07 -2.92 5.63
C SER A 198 -9.43 -2.62 6.26
N ARG A 199 -10.53 -2.99 5.61
CA ARG A 199 -11.88 -2.82 6.17
C ARG A 199 -12.08 -3.62 7.44
N ALA A 200 -11.65 -4.87 7.47
CA ALA A 200 -11.79 -5.74 8.63
C ALA A 200 -10.97 -5.22 9.82
N LEU A 201 -9.74 -4.75 9.56
CA LEU A 201 -8.90 -4.08 10.56
C LEU A 201 -9.58 -2.83 11.15
N VAL A 202 -10.16 -1.97 10.31
CA VAL A 202 -10.93 -0.80 10.78
C VAL A 202 -12.11 -1.22 11.64
N ARG A 203 -12.87 -2.26 11.24
CA ARG A 203 -13.98 -2.77 12.06
C ARG A 203 -13.51 -3.30 13.41
N ARG A 204 -12.40 -4.05 13.46
CA ARG A 204 -11.82 -4.54 14.72
C ARG A 204 -11.37 -3.38 15.61
N ALA A 205 -10.76 -2.34 15.04
CA ALA A 205 -10.34 -1.15 15.77
C ALA A 205 -11.53 -0.32 16.29
N LEU A 206 -12.61 -0.18 15.52
CA LEU A 206 -13.84 0.51 15.95
C LEU A 206 -14.56 -0.23 17.09
N ALA A 207 -14.44 -1.56 17.14
CA ALA A 207 -15.01 -2.40 18.19
C ALA A 207 -14.09 -2.59 19.40
N ALA A 208 -12.87 -2.04 19.37
CA ALA A 208 -11.91 -2.19 20.46
C ALA A 208 -12.30 -1.32 21.66
N ASP A 209 -12.27 -1.91 22.84
CA ASP A 209 -12.47 -1.25 24.14
C ASP A 209 -11.15 -1.02 24.90
N THR A 210 -10.04 -1.37 24.27
CA THR A 210 -8.68 -1.28 24.81
C THR A 210 -7.89 -0.16 24.15
N ALA A 211 -6.82 0.29 24.80
CA ALA A 211 -5.89 1.22 24.17
C ALA A 211 -5.16 0.58 22.98
N PRO A 212 -4.74 1.36 21.97
CA PRO A 212 -3.87 0.88 20.91
C PRO A 212 -2.61 0.20 21.46
N PRO A 213 -2.11 -0.89 20.84
CA PRO A 213 -0.87 -1.53 21.28
C PRO A 213 0.30 -0.55 21.27
N GLU A 214 1.10 -0.58 22.33
CA GLU A 214 2.38 0.13 22.35
C GLU A 214 3.34 -0.54 21.36
N MET A 215 3.96 0.27 20.50
CA MET A 215 4.86 -0.20 19.46
C MET A 215 6.04 0.75 19.36
N SER A 216 7.25 0.19 19.48
CA SER A 216 8.49 0.94 19.23
C SER A 216 8.50 1.43 17.79
N GLU A 217 8.71 2.73 17.58
CA GLU A 217 8.77 3.34 16.25
C GLU A 217 9.93 2.77 15.42
N GLN A 218 11.07 2.49 16.06
CA GLN A 218 12.24 1.91 15.39
C GLN A 218 12.00 0.46 14.98
N VAL A 219 11.31 -0.33 15.83
CA VAL A 219 10.94 -1.70 15.47
C VAL A 219 9.86 -1.69 14.37
N GLY A 220 8.90 -0.77 14.43
CA GLY A 220 7.91 -0.58 13.37
C GLY A 220 8.55 -0.23 12.02
N ALA A 221 9.54 0.66 12.01
CA ALA A 221 10.34 0.98 10.82
C ALA A 221 11.13 -0.24 10.31
N ALA A 222 11.73 -1.02 11.21
CA ALA A 222 12.41 -2.27 10.86
C ALA A 222 11.46 -3.33 10.28
N ALA A 223 10.23 -3.43 10.82
CA ALA A 223 9.19 -4.32 10.29
C ALA A 223 8.73 -3.89 8.90
N LEU A 224 8.52 -2.59 8.68
CA LEU A 224 8.20 -2.07 7.36
C LEU A 224 9.33 -2.33 6.35
N TRP A 225 10.58 -2.15 6.77
CA TRP A 225 11.75 -2.47 5.95
C TRP A 225 11.82 -3.97 5.59
N ALA A 226 11.64 -4.86 6.57
CA ALA A 226 11.64 -6.30 6.34
C ALA A 226 10.51 -6.72 5.37
N ALA A 227 9.31 -6.17 5.56
CA ALA A 227 8.19 -6.38 4.66
C ALA A 227 8.47 -5.88 3.23
N ALA A 228 9.09 -4.70 3.08
CA ALA A 228 9.50 -4.19 1.77
C ALA A 228 10.57 -5.06 1.11
N ARG A 229 11.47 -5.64 1.91
CA ARG A 229 12.59 -6.44 1.43
C ARG A 229 12.14 -7.81 0.95
N ASP A 230 11.50 -8.59 1.81
CA ASP A 230 11.28 -10.01 1.59
C ASP A 230 9.81 -10.36 1.30
N GLY A 231 8.87 -9.43 1.57
CA GLY A 231 7.45 -9.67 1.42
C GLY A 231 6.96 -10.88 2.23
N ILE A 232 6.03 -11.64 1.68
CA ILE A 232 5.54 -12.92 2.23
C ILE A 232 6.47 -14.11 1.94
N ASP A 233 7.50 -13.93 1.12
CA ASP A 233 8.36 -15.03 0.66
C ASP A 233 9.60 -15.24 1.56
N GLY A 234 9.78 -14.43 2.61
CA GLY A 234 10.90 -14.54 3.55
C GLY A 234 10.56 -14.19 4.99
N GLU A 235 11.48 -13.49 5.67
CA GLU A 235 11.36 -13.14 7.09
C GLU A 235 10.73 -11.75 7.26
N GLY A 236 9.85 -11.62 8.24
CA GLY A 236 9.37 -10.35 8.77
C GLY A 236 9.98 -10.01 10.13
N VAL A 237 9.64 -8.83 10.65
CA VAL A 237 9.86 -8.48 12.06
C VAL A 237 8.51 -8.29 12.70
N HIS A 238 8.26 -9.01 13.78
CA HIS A 238 7.02 -8.85 14.54
C HIS A 238 7.06 -7.51 15.29
N PRO A 239 6.14 -6.57 15.01
CA PRO A 239 6.21 -5.20 15.53
C PRO A 239 6.00 -5.11 17.05
N LEU A 240 5.15 -5.98 17.61
CA LEU A 240 4.88 -6.02 19.06
C LEU A 240 5.82 -6.95 19.84
N GLN A 241 6.13 -8.15 19.31
CA GLN A 241 7.04 -9.10 19.98
C GLN A 241 8.53 -8.75 19.79
N THR A 242 8.86 -7.79 18.91
CA THR A 242 10.22 -7.27 18.70
C THR A 242 11.26 -8.32 18.29
N ARG A 243 10.83 -9.32 17.50
CA ARG A 243 11.70 -10.41 17.01
C ARG A 243 11.49 -10.68 15.52
N ARG A 244 12.48 -11.32 14.90
CA ARG A 244 12.36 -11.84 13.54
C ARG A 244 11.46 -13.08 13.52
N VAL A 245 10.59 -13.17 12.52
CA VAL A 245 9.62 -14.26 12.33
C VAL A 245 9.47 -14.57 10.83
N PRO A 246 9.05 -15.76 10.43
CA PRO A 246 8.58 -15.98 9.07
C PRO A 246 7.42 -15.03 8.74
N ALA A 247 7.40 -14.40 7.57
CA ALA A 247 6.35 -13.45 7.22
C ALA A 247 4.94 -14.05 7.28
N TRP A 248 4.80 -15.36 7.02
CA TRP A 248 3.53 -16.08 7.14
C TRP A 248 2.99 -16.17 8.57
N GLU A 249 3.83 -16.12 9.59
CA GLU A 249 3.38 -16.04 10.99
C GLU A 249 2.58 -14.75 11.20
N LEU A 250 3.07 -13.62 10.67
CA LEU A 250 2.38 -12.32 10.74
C LEU A 250 1.08 -12.30 9.93
N VAL A 251 1.04 -13.01 8.79
CA VAL A 251 -0.17 -13.13 7.96
C VAL A 251 -1.24 -13.97 8.65
N GLU A 252 -0.84 -15.08 9.27
CA GLU A 252 -1.73 -15.96 10.04
C GLU A 252 -2.31 -15.22 11.25
N GLU A 253 -1.48 -14.49 12.00
CA GLU A 253 -1.93 -13.64 13.12
C GLU A 253 -2.90 -12.54 12.66
N LEU A 254 -2.62 -11.88 11.52
CA LEU A 254 -3.52 -10.90 10.94
C LEU A 254 -4.87 -11.54 10.58
N ALA A 255 -4.85 -12.68 9.88
CA ALA A 255 -6.05 -13.39 9.46
C ALA A 255 -6.90 -13.84 10.65
N GLU A 256 -6.27 -14.33 11.73
CA GLU A 256 -6.94 -14.68 12.97
C GLU A 256 -7.55 -13.44 13.65
N PHE A 257 -6.79 -12.35 13.77
CA PHE A 257 -7.24 -11.11 14.39
C PHE A 257 -8.47 -10.52 13.70
N VAL A 258 -8.51 -10.57 12.37
CA VAL A 258 -9.64 -10.02 11.59
C VAL A 258 -10.78 -11.01 11.35
N ALA A 259 -10.61 -12.30 11.67
CA ALA A 259 -11.60 -13.34 11.37
C ALA A 259 -13.03 -13.00 11.83
N PRO A 260 -13.28 -12.48 13.05
CA PRO A 260 -14.63 -12.11 13.47
C PRO A 260 -15.26 -11.03 12.57
N ALA A 261 -14.48 -10.03 12.15
CA ALA A 261 -14.97 -8.96 11.27
C ALA A 261 -15.24 -9.46 9.84
N LEU A 262 -14.51 -10.49 9.38
CA LEU A 262 -14.73 -11.16 8.10
C LEU A 262 -15.95 -12.08 8.12
N ASP A 263 -16.19 -12.77 9.24
CA ASP A 263 -17.40 -13.59 9.43
C ASP A 263 -18.66 -12.71 9.35
N GLU A 264 -18.64 -11.55 10.01
CA GLU A 264 -19.74 -10.59 9.98
C GLU A 264 -20.02 -10.01 8.58
N THR A 265 -19.02 -9.89 7.70
CA THR A 265 -19.21 -9.43 6.32
C THR A 265 -19.40 -10.56 5.30
N GLY A 266 -19.20 -11.82 5.70
CA GLY A 266 -19.19 -12.97 4.80
C GLY A 266 -17.99 -13.01 3.86
N ASP A 267 -16.87 -12.36 4.20
CA ASP A 267 -15.67 -12.31 3.34
C ASP A 267 -14.59 -13.35 3.71
N ARG A 268 -14.81 -14.19 4.73
CA ARG A 268 -13.80 -15.12 5.25
C ARG A 268 -13.27 -16.07 4.20
N ASP A 269 -14.17 -16.71 3.44
CA ASP A 269 -13.78 -17.67 2.39
C ASP A 269 -13.01 -16.97 1.27
N LEU A 270 -13.42 -15.75 0.89
CA LEU A 270 -12.72 -14.96 -0.11
C LEU A 270 -11.28 -14.69 0.33
N VAL A 271 -11.09 -14.24 1.57
CA VAL A 271 -9.75 -13.95 2.11
C VAL A 271 -8.91 -15.23 2.16
N ALA A 272 -9.47 -16.33 2.67
CA ALA A 272 -8.76 -17.61 2.76
C ALA A 272 -8.29 -18.11 1.38
N ILE A 273 -9.15 -18.05 0.36
CA ILE A 273 -8.82 -18.47 -1.01
C ILE A 273 -7.66 -17.64 -1.58
N VAL A 274 -7.68 -16.31 -1.41
CA VAL A 274 -6.63 -15.45 -1.97
C VAL A 274 -5.31 -15.61 -1.20
N LEU A 275 -5.36 -15.75 0.13
CA LEU A 275 -4.17 -16.02 0.94
C LEU A 275 -3.54 -17.37 0.58
N GLU A 276 -4.35 -18.41 0.39
CA GLU A 276 -3.86 -19.73 0.00
C GLU A 276 -3.17 -19.68 -1.38
N ARG A 277 -3.76 -18.95 -2.33
CA ARG A 277 -3.13 -18.71 -3.64
C ARG A 277 -1.80 -17.98 -3.51
N LEU A 278 -1.72 -16.94 -2.69
CA LEU A 278 -0.47 -16.21 -2.41
C LEU A 278 0.60 -17.12 -1.78
N ARG A 279 0.21 -18.04 -0.89
CA ARG A 279 1.12 -19.01 -0.28
C ARG A 279 1.77 -19.94 -1.30
N HIS A 280 1.01 -20.36 -2.31
CA HIS A 280 1.46 -21.27 -3.35
C HIS A 280 2.23 -20.56 -4.47
N GLU A 281 1.65 -19.48 -4.99
CA GLU A 281 2.16 -18.77 -6.18
C GLU A 281 3.23 -17.73 -5.84
N GLY A 282 3.28 -17.28 -4.59
CA GLY A 282 4.15 -16.21 -4.12
C GLY A 282 3.62 -14.81 -4.42
N SER A 283 4.34 -13.80 -3.93
CA SER A 283 4.03 -12.39 -4.16
C SER A 283 4.14 -11.98 -5.64
N GLY A 284 3.60 -10.80 -5.98
CA GLY A 284 3.81 -10.19 -7.30
C GLY A 284 5.31 -10.07 -7.64
N ALA A 285 6.13 -9.70 -6.66
CA ALA A 285 7.59 -9.66 -6.82
C ALA A 285 8.21 -11.01 -7.17
N ARG A 286 7.83 -12.10 -6.49
CA ARG A 286 8.32 -13.45 -6.80
C ARG A 286 7.88 -13.91 -8.19
N ARG A 287 6.63 -13.62 -8.59
CA ARG A 287 6.15 -13.95 -9.93
C ARG A 287 6.91 -13.20 -11.02
N GLN A 288 7.24 -11.93 -10.81
CA GLN A 288 8.09 -11.16 -11.72
C GLN A 288 9.51 -11.75 -11.84
N ARG A 289 10.17 -12.08 -10.71
CA ARG A 289 11.50 -12.73 -10.71
C ARG A 289 11.49 -14.09 -11.40
N LYS A 290 10.43 -14.88 -11.22
CA LYS A 290 10.27 -16.14 -11.94
C LYS A 290 10.13 -15.93 -13.45
N ALA A 291 9.37 -14.92 -13.86
CA ALA A 291 9.13 -14.61 -15.27
C ALA A 291 10.39 -14.10 -15.99
N VAL A 292 11.20 -13.26 -15.34
CA VAL A 292 12.40 -12.68 -15.98
C VAL A 292 13.46 -13.73 -16.35
N ALA A 293 13.45 -14.91 -15.71
CA ALA A 293 14.32 -16.04 -16.10
C ALA A 293 14.07 -16.52 -17.54
N ALA A 294 12.87 -16.26 -18.10
CA ALA A 294 12.52 -16.50 -19.50
C ALA A 294 12.71 -15.25 -20.40
N GLY A 295 13.34 -14.20 -19.88
CA GLY A 295 13.63 -12.94 -20.56
C GLY A 295 12.62 -11.81 -20.29
N LEU A 296 13.01 -10.60 -20.67
CA LEU A 296 12.22 -9.38 -20.49
C LEU A 296 10.80 -9.45 -21.08
N PRO A 297 10.55 -10.03 -22.27
CA PRO A 297 9.18 -10.17 -22.78
C PRO A 297 8.24 -10.98 -21.87
N ALA A 298 8.74 -12.03 -21.21
CA ALA A 298 7.96 -12.84 -20.29
C ALA A 298 7.60 -12.07 -18.99
N LEU A 299 8.55 -11.26 -18.50
CA LEU A 299 8.30 -10.34 -17.38
C LEU A 299 7.23 -9.31 -17.73
N LEU A 300 7.35 -8.63 -18.88
CA LEU A 300 6.37 -7.64 -19.32
C LEU A 300 4.99 -8.28 -19.50
N ALA A 301 4.92 -9.49 -20.09
CA ALA A 301 3.67 -10.22 -20.22
C ALA A 301 3.02 -10.51 -18.85
N THR A 302 3.82 -10.87 -17.84
CA THR A 302 3.33 -11.10 -16.47
C THR A 302 2.76 -9.83 -15.85
N LEU A 303 3.25 -8.65 -16.22
CA LEU A 303 2.72 -7.37 -15.71
C LEU A 303 1.46 -6.89 -16.44
N THR A 304 1.27 -7.31 -17.70
CA THR A 304 0.20 -6.80 -18.58
C THR A 304 -0.96 -7.78 -18.77
N HIS A 305 -0.79 -9.08 -18.47
CA HIS A 305 -1.79 -10.13 -18.73
C HIS A 305 -2.53 -10.67 -17.49
N GLN A 306 -2.41 -10.04 -16.33
CA GLN A 306 -3.16 -10.50 -15.16
C GLN A 306 -4.61 -10.01 -15.26
N GLY A 307 -5.51 -10.92 -15.62
CA GLY A 307 -6.97 -10.68 -15.67
C GLY A 307 -7.55 -10.37 -14.30
#